data_AF-A0A925K936-F1
#
_entry.id   AF-A0A925K936-F1
#
_cell.length_a   1.000
_cell.length_b   1.000
_cell.length_c   1.000
_cell.angle_alpha   90.00
_cell.angle_beta   90.00
_cell.angle_gamma   90.00
#
_symmetry.space_group_name_H-M   'P 1'
#
loop_
_entity.id
_entity.type
_entity.pdbx_description
1 polymer ?
#
loop_
_entity_poly.entity_id
_entity_poly.type
_entity_poly.pdbx_seq_one_letter_code
_entity_poly.pdbx_strand_id
1 'polypeptide(L)'
;MKLKTSILFFLCYCCGLLLLLSTSCKKDKAASSCGPVTIIYATTASDSCVEKGTIVIHSPIGPGYRYSIGSQPFRSSPSFQSLLPGAYNLIVKTSEGCVDSIRVSIMQASQGPLFTVAKDVFVSYCFPCHTGSNPPAGHDWGRNCDILNKWDRIKARAVEGNPASMPPAGLIPQAERDKIMNWINAGHRITD
;
A
#
# COMPACT_ATOMS: atom_id res chain seq x y z
N MET A 1 -95.07 43.18 -33.95
CA MET A 1 -95.54 42.12 -33.05
C MET A 1 -94.37 41.15 -32.79
N LYS A 2 -93.87 41.10 -31.54
CA LYS A 2 -92.94 40.13 -30.86
C LYS A 2 -91.68 39.65 -31.64
N LEU A 3 -90.42 40.04 -31.34
CA LEU A 3 -89.50 39.82 -30.17
C LEU A 3 -88.86 38.41 -30.09
N LYS A 4 -87.50 38.33 -30.24
CA LYS A 4 -86.48 37.70 -29.33
C LYS A 4 -85.15 37.38 -30.08
N THR A 5 -84.01 38.00 -29.72
CA THR A 5 -82.85 37.48 -28.90
C THR A 5 -82.05 36.36 -29.60
N SER A 6 -80.72 36.23 -29.70
CA SER A 6 -79.46 36.99 -29.47
C SER A 6 -78.31 36.02 -29.89
N ILE A 7 -77.05 36.49 -29.88
CA ILE A 7 -75.79 35.74 -29.61
C ILE A 7 -74.78 35.43 -30.76
N LEU A 8 -73.63 36.09 -30.57
CA LEU A 8 -72.20 35.74 -30.77
C LEU A 8 -71.43 35.96 -32.09
N PHE A 9 -70.42 36.81 -31.94
CA PHE A 9 -69.23 37.08 -32.76
C PHE A 9 -68.16 35.98 -32.62
N PHE A 10 -67.45 35.66 -33.70
CA PHE A 10 -66.16 34.94 -33.66
C PHE A 10 -65.28 35.26 -34.90
N LEU A 11 -63.95 35.38 -34.66
CA LEU A 11 -62.79 35.46 -35.57
C LEU A 11 -62.61 36.79 -36.36
N CYS A 12 -61.42 37.39 -36.56
CA CYS A 12 -60.10 36.82 -36.90
C CYS A 12 -58.97 37.90 -36.90
N TYR A 13 -57.71 37.47 -37.06
CA TYR A 13 -56.47 38.22 -37.43
C TYR A 13 -55.69 38.99 -36.33
N CYS A 14 -54.58 38.45 -35.79
CA CYS A 14 -53.19 38.36 -36.31
C CYS A 14 -52.48 39.69 -36.61
N CYS A 15 -51.37 39.93 -35.90
CA CYS A 15 -50.06 40.42 -36.36
C CYS A 15 -49.46 41.53 -35.46
N GLY A 16 -48.22 41.38 -34.99
CA GLY A 16 -47.42 42.52 -34.52
C GLY A 16 -46.49 42.33 -33.31
N LEU A 17 -45.38 41.60 -33.52
CA LEU A 17 -44.02 41.94 -33.06
C LEU A 17 -43.74 42.10 -31.55
N LEU A 18 -43.46 40.98 -30.87
CA LEU A 18 -42.73 40.96 -29.60
C LEU A 18 -41.26 40.55 -29.89
N LEU A 19 -40.34 41.51 -29.88
CA LEU A 19 -38.89 41.25 -29.94
C LEU A 19 -38.44 40.62 -28.61
N LEU A 20 -38.52 39.29 -28.54
CA LEU A 20 -37.87 38.51 -27.49
C LEU A 20 -36.37 38.47 -27.79
N LEU A 21 -35.61 39.31 -27.09
CA LEU A 21 -34.17 39.10 -26.89
C LEU A 21 -33.99 37.74 -26.21
N SER A 22 -33.78 36.70 -27.00
CA SER A 22 -33.37 35.39 -26.52
C SER A 22 -31.90 35.47 -26.12
N THR A 23 -31.64 35.91 -24.88
CA THR A 23 -30.38 35.58 -24.22
C THR A 23 -30.37 34.07 -23.97
N SER A 24 -29.89 33.34 -24.97
CA SER A 24 -29.48 31.96 -24.83
C SER A 24 -28.39 31.93 -23.75
N CYS A 25 -28.75 31.58 -22.51
CA CYS A 25 -27.81 31.10 -21.52
C CYS A 25 -27.22 29.80 -22.06
N LYS A 26 -26.14 29.90 -22.84
CA LYS A 26 -25.24 28.77 -23.01
C LYS A 26 -24.74 28.46 -21.61
N LYS A 27 -25.18 27.32 -21.09
CA LYS A 27 -24.61 26.72 -19.88
C LYS A 27 -23.18 26.38 -20.27
N ASP A 28 -22.26 27.32 -20.07
CA ASP A 28 -20.85 27.07 -20.27
C ASP A 28 -20.52 25.89 -19.37
N LYS A 29 -20.29 24.73 -20.00
CA LYS A 29 -19.71 23.58 -19.33
C LYS A 29 -18.35 24.10 -18.89
N ALA A 30 -18.22 24.50 -17.62
CA ALA A 30 -16.94 24.88 -17.06
C ALA A 30 -15.98 23.75 -17.44
N ALA A 31 -14.97 24.05 -18.25
CA ALA A 31 -13.94 23.07 -18.58
C ALA A 31 -13.44 22.53 -17.24
N SER A 32 -13.42 21.21 -17.06
CA SER A 32 -12.86 20.64 -15.85
C SER A 32 -11.44 21.19 -15.71
N SER A 33 -11.17 21.96 -14.66
CA SER A 33 -9.84 22.56 -14.39
C SER A 33 -8.75 21.53 -14.15
N CYS A 34 -9.10 20.24 -14.17
CA CYS A 34 -8.21 19.12 -14.00
C CYS A 34 -7.38 18.90 -15.27
N GLY A 35 -6.20 19.52 -15.29
CA GLY A 35 -5.10 19.07 -16.12
C GLY A 35 -4.46 17.80 -15.56
N PRO A 36 -3.61 17.11 -16.36
CA PRO A 36 -2.86 15.94 -15.88
C PRO A 36 -1.92 16.33 -14.73
N VAL A 37 -1.85 15.49 -13.68
CA VAL A 37 -0.97 15.72 -12.53
C VAL A 37 0.24 14.78 -12.64
N THR A 38 1.44 15.35 -12.71
CA THR A 38 2.68 14.56 -12.65
C THR A 38 3.01 14.23 -11.19
N ILE A 39 2.88 12.95 -10.83
CA ILE A 39 3.21 12.43 -9.50
C ILE A 39 4.67 11.97 -9.50
N ILE A 40 5.51 12.63 -8.71
CA ILE A 40 6.91 12.23 -8.47
C ILE A 40 7.00 11.69 -7.05
N TYR A 41 7.53 10.49 -6.90
CA TYR A 41 7.61 9.80 -5.62
C TYR A 41 8.92 8.99 -5.51
N ALA A 42 9.26 8.64 -4.28
CA ALA A 42 10.30 7.67 -3.94
C ALA A 42 9.70 6.57 -3.05
N THR A 43 10.31 5.39 -3.10
CA THR A 43 9.96 4.28 -2.22
C THR A 43 11.17 3.72 -1.51
N THR A 44 10.94 3.10 -0.36
CA THR A 44 11.90 2.19 0.27
C THR A 44 11.37 0.77 0.19
N ALA A 45 12.27 -0.19 -0.01
CA ALA A 45 11.92 -1.61 0.10
C ALA A 45 11.42 -1.93 1.52
N SER A 46 10.67 -3.02 1.63
CA SER A 46 10.14 -3.52 2.89
C SER A 46 10.46 -4.99 3.04
N ASP A 47 10.44 -5.48 4.27
CA ASP A 47 10.50 -6.91 4.53
C ASP A 47 9.11 -7.45 4.80
N SER A 48 8.76 -8.62 4.24
CA SER A 48 7.46 -9.26 4.47
C SER A 48 7.17 -9.56 5.95
N CYS A 49 8.21 -9.60 6.79
CA CYS A 49 8.10 -9.89 8.21
C CYS A 49 8.15 -8.62 9.07
N VAL A 50 8.63 -7.50 8.52
CA VAL A 50 8.71 -6.22 9.21
C VAL A 50 8.30 -5.10 8.25
N GLU A 51 7.07 -4.61 8.42
CA GLU A 51 6.46 -3.56 7.59
C GLU A 51 7.26 -2.25 7.71
N LYS A 52 8.30 -2.07 6.89
CA LYS A 52 9.22 -0.92 6.93
C LYS A 52 9.22 -0.10 5.64
N GLY A 53 8.45 -0.52 4.64
CA GLY A 53 8.33 0.18 3.37
C GLY A 53 7.73 1.57 3.55
N THR A 54 8.18 2.49 2.71
CA THR A 54 7.68 3.85 2.68
C THR A 54 7.38 4.29 1.25
N ILE A 55 6.41 5.18 1.10
CA ILE A 55 6.16 5.96 -0.12
C ILE A 55 6.24 7.43 0.29
N VAL A 56 7.12 8.20 -0.34
CA VAL A 56 7.23 9.65 -0.12
C VAL A 56 6.95 10.35 -1.44
N ILE A 57 5.99 11.27 -1.42
CA ILE A 57 5.62 12.08 -2.58
C ILE A 57 6.47 13.35 -2.56
N HIS A 58 7.20 13.57 -3.65
CA HIS A 58 8.00 14.78 -3.87
C HIS A 58 7.26 15.82 -4.70
N SER A 59 6.29 15.40 -5.53
CA SER A 59 5.42 16.30 -6.29
C SER A 59 4.09 15.62 -6.64
N PRO A 60 2.97 16.35 -6.62
CA PRO A 60 2.84 17.71 -6.08
C PRO A 60 2.85 17.71 -4.55
N ILE A 61 3.33 18.81 -3.95
CA ILE A 61 3.31 19.04 -2.50
C ILE A 61 2.80 20.45 -2.18
N GLY A 62 2.26 20.65 -0.98
CA GLY A 62 1.84 21.96 -0.49
C GLY A 62 0.37 22.04 -0.09
N PRO A 63 -0.11 23.24 0.30
CA PRO A 63 -1.50 23.48 0.66
C PRO A 63 -2.46 23.09 -0.45
N GLY A 64 -3.64 22.58 -0.10
CA GLY A 64 -4.67 22.16 -1.06
C GLY A 64 -4.51 20.74 -1.59
N TYR A 65 -3.32 20.14 -1.51
CA TYR A 65 -3.12 18.75 -1.89
C TYR A 65 -3.45 17.77 -0.75
N ARG A 66 -4.06 16.64 -1.11
CA ARG A 66 -4.31 15.51 -0.22
C ARG A 66 -3.88 14.21 -0.89
N TYR A 67 -3.46 13.26 -0.07
CA TYR A 67 -2.88 11.99 -0.53
C TYR A 67 -3.61 10.80 0.08
N SER A 68 -3.71 9.72 -0.66
CA SER A 68 -4.23 8.43 -0.20
C SER A 68 -3.46 7.27 -0.84
N ILE A 69 -3.51 6.10 -0.19
CA ILE A 69 -3.09 4.82 -0.77
C ILE A 69 -4.29 3.87 -0.78
N GLY A 70 -4.67 3.39 -1.96
CA GLY A 70 -5.80 2.48 -2.14
C GLY A 70 -7.13 3.09 -1.70
N SER A 71 -7.79 2.47 -0.73
CA SER A 71 -9.08 2.93 -0.16
C SER A 71 -8.93 3.73 1.14
N GLN A 72 -7.71 4.06 1.55
CA GLN A 72 -7.47 4.79 2.80
C GLN A 72 -7.99 6.23 2.73
N PRO A 73 -8.36 6.85 3.88
CA PRO A 73 -8.78 8.26 3.89
C PRO A 73 -7.69 9.20 3.37
N PHE A 74 -8.11 10.26 2.66
CA PHE A 74 -7.20 11.31 2.21
C PHE A 74 -6.61 12.09 3.39
N ARG A 75 -5.30 12.29 3.40
CA ARG A 75 -4.57 13.05 4.42
C ARG A 75 -3.67 14.12 3.81
N SER A 76 -3.21 15.07 4.64
CA SER A 76 -2.30 16.14 4.22
C SER A 76 -0.84 15.71 4.17
N SER A 77 -0.46 14.65 4.89
CA SER A 77 0.92 14.16 4.89
C SER A 77 1.27 13.45 3.58
N PRO A 78 2.34 13.87 2.86
CA PRO A 78 2.79 13.27 1.61
C PRO A 78 3.63 12.00 1.81
N SER A 79 3.70 11.46 3.03
CA SER A 79 4.48 10.26 3.34
C SER A 79 3.59 9.13 3.85
N PHE A 80 3.79 7.92 3.36
CA PHE A 80 3.23 6.67 3.86
C PHE A 80 4.35 5.79 4.42
N GLN A 81 4.12 5.23 5.59
CA GLN A 81 5.06 4.43 6.36
C GLN A 81 4.41 3.10 6.74
N SER A 82 5.22 2.17 7.22
CA SER A 82 4.79 0.84 7.66
C SER A 82 4.05 0.07 6.57
N LEU A 83 4.61 0.05 5.37
CA LEU A 83 4.04 -0.66 4.23
C LEU A 83 4.74 -2.00 4.05
N LEU A 84 3.96 -3.06 3.82
CA LEU A 84 4.45 -4.34 3.35
C LEU A 84 4.92 -4.25 1.88
N PRO A 85 5.72 -5.22 1.41
CA PRO A 85 5.91 -5.43 -0.02
C PRO A 85 4.58 -5.58 -0.74
N GLY A 86 4.42 -4.89 -1.87
CA GLY A 86 3.16 -4.93 -2.61
C GLY A 86 2.96 -3.75 -3.54
N ALA A 87 1.89 -3.84 -4.34
CA ALA A 87 1.44 -2.75 -5.19
C ALA A 87 0.40 -1.88 -4.47
N TYR A 88 0.62 -0.58 -4.45
CA TYR A 88 -0.25 0.43 -3.87
C TYR A 88 -0.77 1.35 -4.96
N ASN A 89 -2.05 1.71 -4.89
CA ASN A 89 -2.58 2.78 -5.73
C ASN A 89 -2.38 4.11 -5.00
N LEU A 90 -1.36 4.88 -5.40
CA LEU A 90 -1.10 6.19 -4.83
C LEU A 90 -2.02 7.22 -5.48
N ILE A 91 -2.81 7.92 -4.68
CA ILE A 91 -3.83 8.86 -5.16
C ILE A 91 -3.50 10.25 -4.63
N VAL A 92 -3.54 11.23 -5.53
CA VAL A 92 -3.37 12.65 -5.21
C VAL A 92 -4.66 13.39 -5.55
N LYS A 93 -5.12 14.23 -4.62
CA LYS A 93 -6.29 15.11 -4.81
C LYS A 93 -5.89 16.56 -4.63
N THR A 94 -6.31 17.44 -5.53
CA THR A 94 -6.05 18.90 -5.48
C THR A 94 -7.16 19.65 -4.74
N SER A 95 -6.96 20.95 -4.50
CA SER A 95 -7.95 21.86 -3.88
C SER A 95 -9.21 22.01 -4.72
N GLU A 96 -9.07 21.94 -6.04
CA GLU A 96 -10.16 22.03 -7.02
C GLU A 96 -10.95 20.73 -7.13
N GLY A 97 -10.54 19.69 -6.39
CA GLY A 97 -11.20 18.40 -6.35
C GLY A 97 -10.73 17.40 -7.42
N CYS A 98 -9.72 17.75 -8.21
CA CYS A 98 -9.13 16.87 -9.22
C CYS A 98 -8.42 15.69 -8.55
N VAL A 99 -8.59 14.49 -9.10
CA VAL A 99 -7.99 13.26 -8.57
C VAL A 99 -7.17 12.60 -9.66
N ASP A 100 -5.92 12.29 -9.35
CA ASP A 100 -5.03 11.51 -10.21
C ASP A 100 -4.40 10.37 -9.41
N SER A 101 -3.97 9.31 -10.08
CA SER A 101 -3.42 8.13 -9.41
C SER A 101 -2.36 7.41 -10.22
N ILE A 102 -1.42 6.79 -9.50
CA ILE A 102 -0.36 5.97 -10.08
C ILE A 102 -0.18 4.68 -9.28
N ARG A 103 0.14 3.58 -9.96
CA ARG A 103 0.57 2.35 -9.29
C ARG A 103 2.02 2.48 -8.84
N VAL A 104 2.24 2.24 -7.56
CA VAL A 104 3.54 2.26 -6.90
C VAL A 104 3.83 0.88 -6.33
N SER A 105 5.05 0.39 -6.44
CA SER A 105 5.45 -0.90 -5.88
C SER A 105 6.47 -0.72 -4.76
N ILE A 106 6.16 -1.26 -3.59
CA ILE A 106 7.12 -1.52 -2.53
C ILE A 106 7.74 -2.89 -2.81
N MET A 107 9.06 -2.90 -3.05
CA MET A 107 9.79 -4.14 -3.31
C MET A 107 10.10 -4.88 -2.00
N GLN A 108 10.16 -6.19 -2.08
CA GLN A 108 10.75 -7.01 -1.01
C GLN A 108 12.24 -6.67 -0.89
N ALA A 109 12.70 -6.44 0.33
CA ALA A 109 14.10 -6.21 0.63
C ALA A 109 14.93 -7.45 0.26
N SER A 110 16.05 -7.24 -0.43
CA SER A 110 17.00 -8.30 -0.76
C SER A 110 17.64 -8.86 0.51
N GLN A 111 17.86 -10.17 0.55
CA GLN A 111 18.55 -10.81 1.66
C GLN A 111 20.02 -10.37 1.69
N GLY A 112 20.49 -9.95 2.87
CA GLY A 112 21.89 -9.67 3.14
C GLY A 112 22.73 -10.95 3.25
N PRO A 113 24.05 -10.86 3.06
CA PRO A 113 24.94 -12.01 3.08
C PRO A 113 24.91 -12.79 4.40
N LEU A 114 24.81 -12.14 5.56
CA LEU A 114 24.80 -12.85 6.86
C LEU A 114 23.50 -13.61 7.05
N PHE A 115 22.35 -12.99 6.72
CA PHE A 115 21.07 -13.71 6.75
C PHE A 115 21.05 -14.88 5.76
N THR A 116 21.58 -14.71 4.54
CA THR A 116 21.66 -15.81 3.57
C THR A 116 22.46 -17.00 4.12
N VAL A 117 23.63 -16.74 4.70
CA VAL A 117 24.47 -17.81 5.26
C VAL A 117 23.80 -18.46 6.47
N ALA A 118 23.17 -17.69 7.37
CA ALA A 118 22.41 -18.24 8.48
C ALA A 118 21.19 -19.05 8.00
N LYS A 119 20.53 -18.59 6.93
CA LYS A 119 19.38 -19.26 6.31
C LYS A 119 19.75 -20.66 5.82
N ASP A 120 20.92 -20.82 5.21
CA ASP A 120 21.40 -22.14 4.77
C ASP A 120 21.58 -23.11 5.93
N VAL A 121 22.00 -22.62 7.11
CA VAL A 121 22.05 -23.43 8.34
C VAL A 121 20.65 -23.89 8.74
N PHE A 122 19.67 -22.99 8.76
CA PHE A 122 18.30 -23.32 9.13
C PHE A 122 17.67 -24.33 8.16
N VAL A 123 17.92 -24.17 6.87
CA VAL A 123 17.44 -25.11 5.84
C VAL A 123 18.10 -26.49 5.98
N SER A 124 19.38 -26.54 6.34
CA SER A 124 20.12 -27.81 6.42
C SER A 124 19.85 -28.57 7.71
N TYR A 125 19.80 -27.87 8.85
CA TYR A 125 19.80 -28.49 10.18
C TYR A 125 18.45 -28.47 10.89
N CYS A 126 17.53 -27.57 10.50
CA CYS A 126 16.31 -27.33 11.27
C CYS A 126 15.05 -27.61 10.45
N PHE A 127 14.99 -27.16 9.21
CA PHE A 127 13.86 -27.33 8.30
C PHE A 127 13.41 -28.79 8.11
N PRO A 128 14.30 -29.82 8.04
CA PRO A 128 13.87 -31.21 7.88
C PRO A 128 12.92 -31.71 8.98
N CYS A 129 12.91 -31.09 10.16
CA CYS A 129 12.00 -31.45 11.27
C CYS A 129 10.98 -30.35 11.60
N HIS A 130 11.07 -29.17 11.00
CA HIS A 130 10.29 -27.98 11.34
C HIS A 130 9.86 -27.29 10.05
N THR A 131 8.89 -27.88 9.36
CA THR A 131 8.40 -27.43 8.04
C THR A 131 6.90 -27.66 7.90
N GLY A 132 6.24 -26.89 7.03
CA GLY A 132 4.85 -27.08 6.62
C GLY A 132 3.85 -26.24 7.42
N SER A 133 2.56 -26.54 7.26
CA SER A 133 1.48 -25.74 7.86
C SER A 133 1.29 -25.97 9.36
N ASN A 134 1.70 -27.15 9.87
CA ASN A 134 1.63 -27.51 11.29
C ASN A 134 2.98 -28.08 11.76
N PRO A 135 4.05 -27.29 11.72
CA PRO A 135 5.38 -27.78 12.06
C PRO A 135 5.50 -28.00 13.58
N PRO A 136 6.37 -28.92 14.03
CA PRO A 136 6.67 -29.10 15.45
C PRO A 136 7.02 -27.78 16.13
N ALA A 137 6.41 -27.55 17.31
CA ALA A 137 6.49 -26.30 18.07
C ALA A 137 6.00 -25.03 17.33
N GLY A 138 5.33 -25.17 16.19
CA GLY A 138 4.68 -24.07 15.47
C GLY A 138 5.64 -23.14 14.70
N HIS A 139 6.83 -23.60 14.34
CA HIS A 139 7.79 -22.81 13.55
C HIS A 139 8.25 -23.58 12.31
N ASP A 140 8.23 -22.93 11.15
CA ASP A 140 8.78 -23.44 9.89
C ASP A 140 10.10 -22.70 9.60
N TRP A 141 11.23 -23.38 9.78
CA TRP A 141 12.55 -22.77 9.57
C TRP A 141 12.91 -22.55 8.09
N GLY A 142 12.03 -22.95 7.18
CA GLY A 142 12.01 -22.58 5.77
C GLY A 142 11.42 -21.19 5.53
N ARG A 143 10.69 -20.61 6.49
CA ARG A 143 10.12 -19.26 6.37
C ARG A 143 10.99 -18.20 7.04
N ASN A 144 11.26 -17.11 6.33
CA ASN A 144 12.09 -16.02 6.83
C ASN A 144 11.51 -15.35 8.07
N CYS A 145 10.18 -15.20 8.12
CA CYS A 145 9.53 -14.55 9.26
C CYS A 145 9.61 -15.37 10.55
N ASP A 146 9.60 -16.69 10.46
CA ASP A 146 9.79 -17.53 11.64
C ASP A 146 11.20 -17.40 12.17
N ILE A 147 12.20 -17.41 11.30
CA ILE A 147 13.61 -17.20 11.68
C ILE A 147 13.79 -15.83 12.37
N LEU A 148 13.30 -14.76 11.74
CA LEU A 148 13.41 -13.39 12.26
C LEU A 148 12.69 -13.23 13.60
N ASN A 149 11.49 -13.79 13.75
CA ASN A 149 10.69 -13.62 14.96
C ASN A 149 11.07 -14.57 16.10
N LYS A 150 11.97 -15.52 15.87
CA LYS A 150 12.40 -16.53 16.85
C LYS A 150 13.91 -16.59 17.03
N TRP A 151 14.62 -15.52 16.66
CA TRP A 151 16.08 -15.45 16.78
C TRP A 151 16.58 -15.77 18.20
N ASP A 152 15.82 -15.36 19.22
CA ASP A 152 16.10 -15.58 20.64
C ASP A 152 15.99 -17.07 21.01
N ARG A 153 14.93 -17.73 20.57
CA ARG A 153 14.72 -19.17 20.75
C ARG A 153 15.78 -19.97 19.99
N ILE A 154 16.10 -19.55 18.77
CA ILE A 154 17.13 -20.17 17.94
C ILE A 154 18.48 -20.10 18.68
N LYS A 155 18.87 -18.91 19.18
CA LYS A 155 20.08 -18.72 19.98
C LYS A 155 20.08 -19.65 21.19
N ALA A 156 19.03 -19.58 22.01
CA ALA A 156 18.96 -20.36 23.24
C ALA A 156 19.08 -21.88 22.99
N ARG A 157 18.40 -22.41 21.98
CA ARG A 157 18.28 -23.86 21.79
C ARG A 157 19.32 -24.45 20.84
N ALA A 158 19.58 -23.81 19.71
CA ALA A 158 20.48 -24.32 18.68
C ALA A 158 21.93 -23.87 18.86
N VAL A 159 22.15 -22.74 19.53
CA VAL A 159 23.50 -22.24 19.82
C VAL A 159 23.94 -22.59 21.24
N GLU A 160 23.13 -22.25 22.25
CA GLU A 160 23.53 -22.32 23.66
C GLU A 160 23.09 -23.62 24.36
N GLY A 161 22.10 -24.33 23.83
CA GLY A 161 21.57 -25.55 24.41
C GLY A 161 20.76 -25.37 25.70
N ASN A 162 20.17 -24.19 25.91
CA ASN A 162 19.44 -23.83 27.12
C ASN A 162 17.92 -23.67 26.84
N PRO A 163 17.02 -24.36 27.58
CA PRO A 163 17.27 -25.33 28.66
C PRO A 163 17.67 -26.72 28.16
N ALA A 164 17.60 -26.98 26.87
CA ALA A 164 18.13 -28.19 26.24
C ALA A 164 18.52 -27.89 24.80
N SER A 165 19.42 -28.68 24.21
CA SER A 165 19.78 -28.51 22.81
C SER A 165 18.60 -28.78 21.88
N MET A 166 18.59 -28.06 20.76
CA MET A 166 17.84 -28.43 19.57
C MET A 166 18.84 -28.40 18.40
N PRO A 167 19.14 -29.53 17.74
CA PRO A 167 18.51 -30.84 17.88
C PRO A 167 18.66 -31.52 19.26
N PRO A 168 17.76 -32.47 19.61
CA PRO A 168 17.85 -33.19 20.90
C PRO A 168 19.07 -34.10 21.01
N ALA A 169 19.62 -34.55 19.87
CA ALA A 169 20.83 -35.37 19.81
C ALA A 169 22.12 -34.59 20.13
N GLY A 170 22.03 -33.27 20.26
CA GLY A 170 23.17 -32.39 20.53
C GLY A 170 23.11 -31.11 19.69
N LEU A 171 23.98 -30.17 20.03
CA LEU A 171 24.11 -28.92 19.28
C LEU A 171 24.66 -29.19 17.87
N ILE A 172 24.22 -28.38 16.91
CA ILE A 172 24.79 -28.37 15.55
C ILE A 172 26.28 -27.99 15.58
N PRO A 173 27.08 -28.25 14.53
CA PRO A 173 28.52 -27.97 14.54
C PRO A 173 28.85 -26.51 14.89
N GLN A 174 29.97 -26.28 15.59
CA GLN A 174 30.35 -24.94 16.05
C GLN A 174 30.40 -23.91 14.91
N ALA A 175 31.00 -24.27 13.77
CA ALA A 175 31.07 -23.38 12.61
C ALA A 175 29.69 -22.92 12.10
N GLU A 176 28.66 -23.77 12.24
CA GLU A 176 27.30 -23.43 11.85
C GLU A 176 26.61 -22.55 12.90
N ARG A 177 26.90 -22.77 14.19
CA ARG A 177 26.48 -21.88 15.27
C ARG A 177 27.08 -20.49 15.13
N ASP A 178 28.33 -20.40 14.70
CA ASP A 178 29.02 -19.12 14.49
C ASP A 178 28.34 -18.29 13.40
N LYS A 179 27.89 -18.92 12.31
CA LYS A 179 27.10 -18.25 11.25
C LYS A 179 25.81 -17.65 11.80
N ILE A 180 25.07 -18.42 12.60
CA ILE A 180 23.85 -17.94 13.27
C ILE A 180 24.16 -16.76 14.18
N MET A 181 25.21 -16.87 15.00
CA MET A 181 25.59 -15.81 15.93
C MET A 181 26.09 -14.54 15.23
N ASN A 182 26.81 -14.67 14.11
CA ASN A 182 27.22 -13.52 13.31
C ASN A 182 26.01 -12.72 12.81
N TRP A 183 25.01 -13.41 12.26
CA TRP A 183 23.75 -12.79 11.84
C TRP A 183 22.99 -12.16 13.02
N ILE A 184 22.90 -12.84 14.17
CA ILE A 184 22.24 -12.30 15.37
C ILE A 184 22.95 -11.03 15.87
N ASN A 185 24.28 -11.05 15.95
CA ASN A 185 25.10 -9.93 16.40
C ASN A 185 25.04 -8.74 15.43
N ALA A 186 24.84 -8.99 14.13
CA ALA A 186 24.58 -7.96 13.12
C ALA A 186 23.17 -7.34 13.23
N GLY A 187 22.36 -7.82 14.17
CA GLY A 187 21.05 -7.24 14.48
C GLY A 187 19.87 -8.01 13.90
N HIS A 188 20.06 -9.30 13.56
CA HIS A 188 18.98 -10.27 13.28
C HIS A 188 17.94 -9.76 12.26
N ARG A 189 18.41 -9.21 11.14
CA ARG A 189 17.58 -8.61 10.09
C ARG A 189 17.67 -9.43 8.81
N ILE A 190 16.74 -9.21 7.89
CA ILE A 190 16.85 -9.80 6.55
C ILE A 190 17.93 -9.12 5.70
N THR A 191 18.17 -7.83 5.97
CA THR A 191 19.17 -6.98 5.31
C THR A 191 20.29 -6.70 6.30
N ASP A 192 21.52 -6.92 5.88
CA ASP A 192 22.75 -6.70 6.65
C ASP A 192 23.89 -6.29 5.72
#